data_AF-A0A3L7Z6M7-F1
#
_entry.id   AF-A0A3L7Z6M7-F1
#
_cell.length_a   1.000
_cell.length_b   1.000
_cell.length_c   1.000
_cell.angle_alpha   90.00
_cell.angle_beta   90.00
_cell.angle_gamma   90.00
#
_symmetry.space_group_name_H-M   'P 1'
#
loop_
_entity.id
_entity.type
_entity.pdbx_description
1 polymer ?
#
loop_
_entity_poly.entity_id
_entity_poly.type
_entity_poly.pdbx_seq_one_letter_code
_entity_poly.pdbx_strand_id
1 'polypeptide(L)'
;METKTFINNGAAETKLFGEETYIQCCLGAFRGEIYFDYKYRHTNGQEFTTLRRTLVQCRAERDFWLREKTVSFSGHRAERMTRNSPDTQKRLTDIGFDTYTAITELCKRDYHTFLSGMANGFDLIAAEEVLNAKKTFPYIQLKCVLPFKGQADRYTQADKQRYNAILAQADEVILLQDEYSDRCFLRRNNYLLDNSAYLVVFYDSTPTGGTAYTLRHAIERKIQFQNVCYNRK
;
A
#
# COMPACT_ATOMS: atom_id res chain seq x y z
N MET A 1 -2.64 -38.55 33.50
CA MET A 1 -3.75 -37.82 32.86
C MET A 1 -3.32 -37.55 31.43
N GLU A 2 -3.80 -38.34 30.47
CA GLU A 2 -3.44 -38.15 29.05
C GLU A 2 -4.01 -36.82 28.58
N THR A 3 -3.13 -35.87 28.27
CA THR A 3 -3.48 -34.67 27.50
C THR A 3 -3.90 -35.11 26.11
N LYS A 4 -5.21 -35.22 25.88
CA LYS A 4 -5.76 -35.36 24.53
C LYS A 4 -5.51 -34.06 23.77
N THR A 5 -4.47 -34.06 22.95
CA THR A 5 -4.21 -33.00 21.97
C THR A 5 -5.30 -33.10 20.90
N PHE A 6 -6.26 -32.17 20.93
CA PHE A 6 -7.18 -31.99 19.81
C PHE A 6 -6.45 -31.17 18.75
N ILE A 7 -6.35 -31.71 17.54
CA ILE A 7 -5.79 -31.04 16.36
C ILE A 7 -6.94 -30.92 15.37
N ASN A 8 -7.35 -29.68 15.08
CA ASN A 8 -8.30 -29.42 14.00
C ASN A 8 -7.66 -28.44 13.01
N ASN A 9 -7.60 -28.81 11.74
CA ASN A 9 -6.96 -28.03 10.70
C ASN A 9 -8.00 -27.12 10.03
N GLY A 10 -7.67 -25.84 9.88
CA GLY A 10 -8.45 -24.92 9.08
C GLY A 10 -7.57 -24.27 8.01
N ALA A 11 -8.12 -24.18 6.80
CA ALA A 11 -7.58 -23.36 5.72
C ALA A 11 -8.69 -22.41 5.29
N ALA A 12 -8.35 -21.15 5.05
CA ALA A 12 -9.28 -20.16 4.53
C ALA A 12 -8.65 -19.50 3.31
N GLU A 13 -9.36 -19.50 2.19
CA GLU A 13 -9.05 -18.60 1.08
C GLU A 13 -9.28 -17.17 1.56
N THR A 14 -8.19 -16.46 1.83
CA THR A 14 -8.28 -15.05 2.19
C THR A 14 -8.40 -14.22 0.92
N LYS A 15 -9.12 -13.10 0.97
CA LYS A 15 -9.06 -12.07 -0.09
C LYS A 15 -7.68 -11.39 -0.21
N LEU A 16 -6.72 -11.78 0.64
CA LEU A 16 -5.35 -11.27 0.65
C LEU A 16 -4.48 -12.10 -0.30
N PHE A 17 -3.42 -11.50 -0.84
CA PHE A 17 -2.44 -12.22 -1.65
C PHE A 17 -1.52 -13.04 -0.76
N GLY A 18 -1.80 -14.33 -0.67
CA GLY A 18 -1.04 -15.29 0.11
C GLY A 18 -1.91 -16.46 0.54
N GLU A 19 -1.33 -17.31 1.38
CA GLU A 19 -1.99 -18.49 1.92
C GLU A 19 -2.08 -18.38 3.44
N GLU A 20 -3.30 -18.45 3.98
CA GLU A 20 -3.57 -18.52 5.43
C GLU A 20 -3.89 -19.96 5.83
N THR A 21 -3.15 -20.50 6.79
CA THR A 21 -3.38 -21.83 7.38
C THR A 21 -3.29 -21.75 8.89
N TYR A 22 -4.05 -22.58 9.60
CA TYR A 22 -3.94 -22.67 11.05
C TYR A 22 -4.32 -24.04 11.60
N ILE A 23 -3.76 -24.35 12.77
CA ILE A 23 -4.07 -25.53 13.55
C ILE A 23 -4.62 -25.08 14.90
N GLN A 24 -5.82 -25.57 15.24
CA GLN A 24 -6.35 -25.41 16.58
C GLN A 24 -5.68 -26.43 17.51
N CYS A 25 -5.10 -25.98 18.61
CA CYS A 25 -4.37 -26.84 19.55
C CYS A 25 -4.66 -26.48 21.02
N CYS A 26 -4.52 -27.47 21.91
CA CYS A 26 -4.58 -27.29 23.36
C CYS A 26 -3.17 -27.47 23.93
N LEU A 27 -2.62 -26.44 24.57
CA LEU A 27 -1.27 -26.51 25.14
C LEU A 27 -1.32 -27.09 26.55
N GLY A 28 -0.63 -28.21 26.79
CA GLY A 28 -0.72 -28.98 28.05
C GLY A 28 -0.36 -28.23 29.33
N ALA A 29 0.44 -27.16 29.24
CA ALA A 29 0.75 -26.28 30.38
C ALA A 29 -0.41 -25.33 30.75
N PHE A 30 -1.37 -25.12 29.84
CA PHE A 30 -2.48 -24.18 29.95
C PHE A 30 -3.80 -24.95 29.93
N ARG A 31 -4.13 -25.56 31.08
CA ARG A 31 -5.35 -26.35 31.38
C ARG A 31 -6.55 -26.09 30.43
N GLY A 32 -6.63 -26.83 29.32
CA GLY A 32 -7.79 -26.86 28.44
C GLY A 32 -8.03 -25.59 27.60
N GLU A 33 -7.10 -24.65 27.56
CA GLU A 33 -7.24 -23.46 26.73
C GLU A 33 -6.91 -23.75 25.26
N ILE A 34 -7.77 -23.26 24.37
CA ILE A 34 -7.66 -23.42 22.93
C ILE A 34 -6.80 -22.28 22.36
N TYR A 35 -5.83 -22.65 21.52
CA TYR A 35 -5.00 -21.74 20.75
C TYR A 35 -5.07 -22.06 19.26
N PHE A 36 -4.66 -21.09 18.45
CA PHE A 36 -4.50 -21.19 17.01
C PHE A 36 -3.03 -21.00 16.67
N ASP A 37 -2.35 -22.09 16.29
CA ASP A 37 -1.05 -22.05 15.64
C ASP A 37 -1.27 -21.60 14.19
N TYR A 38 -0.97 -20.34 13.93
CA TYR A 38 -1.34 -19.64 12.72
C TYR A 38 -0.13 -19.40 11.85
N LYS A 39 -0.29 -19.60 10.53
CA LYS A 39 0.70 -19.32 9.52
C LYS A 39 0.10 -18.57 8.35
N TYR A 40 0.81 -17.55 7.89
CA TYR A 40 0.54 -16.85 6.64
C TYR A 40 1.78 -16.92 5.75
N ARG A 41 1.62 -17.36 4.50
CA ARG A 41 2.68 -17.36 3.48
C ARG A 41 2.36 -16.31 2.41
N HIS A 42 3.22 -15.31 2.26
CA HIS A 42 3.09 -14.29 1.24
C HIS A 42 3.57 -14.80 -0.14
N THR A 43 3.18 -14.13 -1.22
CA THR A 43 3.50 -14.52 -2.61
C THR A 43 4.99 -14.44 -2.96
N ASN A 44 5.78 -13.70 -2.18
CA ASN A 44 7.24 -13.68 -2.27
C ASN A 44 7.90 -14.84 -1.50
N GLY A 45 7.12 -15.74 -0.91
CA GLY A 45 7.58 -16.90 -0.15
C GLY A 45 7.88 -16.63 1.33
N GLN A 46 7.81 -15.38 1.79
CA GLN A 46 8.00 -15.06 3.21
C GLN A 46 6.84 -15.60 4.06
N GLU A 47 7.16 -16.05 5.27
CA GLU A 47 6.18 -16.61 6.20
C GLU A 47 6.10 -15.79 7.48
N PHE A 48 4.87 -15.63 7.97
CA PHE A 48 4.54 -15.09 9.27
C PHE A 48 3.84 -16.17 10.08
N THR A 49 4.28 -16.38 11.32
CA THR A 49 3.64 -17.32 12.25
C THR A 49 3.34 -16.65 13.57
N THR A 50 2.23 -17.05 14.22
CA THR A 50 1.90 -16.61 15.57
C THR A 50 0.99 -17.63 16.26
N LEU A 51 0.94 -17.57 17.60
CA LEU A 51 0.11 -18.43 18.43
C LEU A 51 -0.78 -17.57 19.31
N ARG A 52 -2.09 -17.52 19.03
CA ARG A 52 -3.05 -16.71 19.80
C ARG A 52 -4.32 -17.48 20.15
N ARG A 53 -5.12 -16.92 21.05
CA ARG A 53 -6.35 -17.56 21.55
C ARG A 53 -7.52 -17.46 20.56
N THR A 54 -7.42 -16.55 19.59
CA THR A 54 -8.44 -16.35 18.56
C THR A 54 -7.78 -16.05 17.21
N LEU A 55 -8.43 -16.44 16.11
CA LEU A 55 -8.00 -16.05 14.76
C LEU A 55 -8.02 -14.53 14.54
N VAL A 56 -8.89 -13.79 15.25
CA VAL A 56 -8.91 -12.32 15.18
C VAL A 56 -7.58 -11.72 15.64
N GLN A 57 -7.03 -12.24 16.74
CA GLN A 57 -5.71 -11.84 17.22
C GLN A 57 -4.60 -12.25 16.24
N CYS A 58 -4.64 -13.48 15.71
CA CYS A 58 -3.64 -13.91 14.72
C CYS A 58 -3.63 -13.03 13.47
N ARG A 59 -4.82 -12.72 12.94
CA ARG A 59 -4.98 -11.89 11.75
C ARG A 59 -4.57 -10.44 12.00
N ALA A 60 -4.84 -9.89 13.18
CA ALA A 60 -4.36 -8.55 13.53
C ALA A 60 -2.82 -8.45 13.51
N GLU A 61 -2.13 -9.48 13.98
CA GLU A 61 -0.65 -9.50 13.92
C GLU A 61 -0.12 -9.76 12.50
N ARG A 62 -0.80 -10.61 11.71
CA ARG A 62 -0.51 -10.74 10.28
C ARG A 62 -0.66 -9.40 9.57
N ASP A 63 -1.76 -8.68 9.81
CA ASP A 63 -2.05 -7.41 9.15
C ASP A 63 -1.02 -6.35 9.53
N PHE A 64 -0.56 -6.35 10.79
CA PHE A 64 0.58 -5.54 11.20
C PHE A 64 1.86 -5.94 10.44
N TRP A 65 2.17 -7.23 10.34
CA TRP A 65 3.34 -7.72 9.59
C TRP A 65 3.29 -7.33 8.10
N LEU A 66 2.13 -7.42 7.45
CA LEU A 66 1.92 -6.97 6.06
C LEU A 66 2.07 -5.45 5.91
N ARG A 67 1.55 -4.68 6.87
CA ARG A 67 1.68 -3.22 6.90
C ARG A 67 3.13 -2.76 6.94
N GLU A 68 3.99 -3.47 7.67
CA GLU A 68 5.44 -3.17 7.75
C GLU A 68 6.18 -3.33 6.40
N LYS A 69 5.56 -3.99 5.42
CA LYS A 69 6.05 -4.15 4.05
C LYS A 69 5.22 -3.40 3.01
N THR A 70 4.43 -2.43 3.47
CA THR A 70 3.56 -1.61 2.63
C THR A 70 4.10 -0.19 2.46
N VAL A 71 4.12 0.30 1.22
CA VAL A 71 4.53 1.64 0.80
C VAL A 71 3.28 2.41 0.37
N SER A 72 3.19 3.69 0.72
CA SER A 72 2.19 4.61 0.15
C SER A 72 2.85 5.69 -0.71
N PHE A 73 2.09 6.20 -1.67
CA PHE A 73 2.48 7.33 -2.50
C PHE A 73 1.67 8.59 -2.18
N SER A 74 2.33 9.74 -2.30
CA SER A 74 1.66 11.04 -2.25
C SER A 74 2.48 12.07 -3.01
N GLY A 75 1.85 12.88 -3.84
CA GLY A 75 2.59 13.93 -4.55
C GLY A 75 1.73 14.98 -5.20
N HIS A 76 2.38 15.90 -5.89
CA HIS A 76 1.73 17.04 -6.51
C HIS A 76 0.94 16.65 -7.77
N ARG A 77 -0.04 17.49 -8.13
CA ARG A 77 -0.76 17.38 -9.40
C ARG A 77 0.17 17.70 -10.58
N ALA A 78 -0.15 17.18 -11.77
CA ALA A 78 0.73 17.24 -12.95
C ALA A 78 1.18 18.67 -13.27
N GLU A 79 0.26 19.64 -13.22
CA GLU A 79 0.48 21.05 -13.55
C GLU A 79 1.50 21.71 -12.61
N ARG A 80 1.59 21.22 -11.38
CA ARG A 80 2.53 21.71 -10.39
C ARG A 80 3.90 21.06 -10.54
N MET A 81 3.95 19.75 -10.85
CA MET A 81 5.20 19.04 -11.08
C MET A 81 5.97 19.56 -12.31
N THR A 82 5.25 20.14 -13.28
CA THR A 82 5.81 20.62 -14.55
C THR A 82 5.91 22.14 -14.66
N ARG A 83 5.44 22.92 -13.66
CA ARG A 83 5.25 24.39 -13.73
C ARG A 83 6.46 25.18 -14.25
N ASN A 84 7.68 24.75 -13.91
CA ASN A 84 8.93 25.45 -14.28
C ASN A 84 9.75 24.65 -15.30
N SER A 85 9.14 23.72 -16.03
CA SER A 85 9.84 22.89 -17.00
C SER A 85 9.50 23.31 -18.44
N PRO A 86 10.50 23.66 -19.26
CA PRO A 86 10.27 23.97 -20.67
C PRO A 86 9.83 22.72 -21.47
N ASP A 87 10.19 21.53 -20.99
CA ASP A 87 9.78 20.24 -21.55
C ASP A 87 9.04 19.44 -20.48
N THR A 88 7.73 19.67 -20.43
CA THR A 88 6.83 19.04 -19.46
C THR A 88 6.81 17.51 -19.59
N GLN A 89 6.89 16.99 -20.82
CA GLN A 89 6.88 15.56 -21.07
C GLN A 89 8.15 14.90 -20.54
N LYS A 90 9.32 15.46 -20.88
CA LYS A 90 10.59 14.97 -20.34
C LYS A 90 10.61 15.02 -18.82
N ARG A 91 10.08 16.08 -18.20
CA ARG A 91 10.00 16.17 -16.74
C ARG A 91 9.16 15.05 -16.14
N LEU A 92 8.01 14.73 -16.71
CA LEU A 92 7.17 13.63 -16.24
C LEU A 92 7.86 12.28 -16.42
N THR A 93 8.56 12.06 -17.53
CA THR A 93 9.39 10.86 -17.76
C THR A 93 10.51 10.73 -16.73
N ASP A 94 11.23 11.83 -16.45
CA ASP A 94 12.30 11.84 -15.45
C ASP A 94 11.74 11.49 -14.05
N ILE A 95 10.56 12.03 -13.69
CA ILE A 95 9.86 11.69 -12.44
C ILE A 95 9.46 10.22 -12.40
N GLY A 96 8.95 9.67 -13.50
CA GLY A 96 8.64 8.25 -13.63
C GLY A 96 9.87 7.38 -13.38
N PHE A 97 11.00 7.71 -14.01
CA PHE A 97 12.26 6.99 -13.82
C PHE A 97 12.77 7.02 -12.37
N ASP A 98 12.75 8.18 -11.73
CA ASP A 98 13.15 8.33 -10.32
C ASP A 98 12.22 7.54 -9.39
N THR A 99 10.93 7.51 -9.71
CA THR A 99 9.91 6.76 -8.96
C THR A 99 10.08 5.26 -9.13
N TYR A 100 10.30 4.79 -10.36
CA TYR A 100 10.61 3.39 -10.65
C TYR A 100 11.85 2.93 -9.89
N THR A 101 12.91 3.74 -9.90
CA THR A 101 14.16 3.46 -9.16
C THR A 101 13.85 3.27 -7.67
N ALA A 102 13.13 4.21 -7.04
CA ALA A 102 12.72 4.10 -5.64
C ALA A 102 11.88 2.85 -5.35
N ILE A 103 10.93 2.51 -6.24
CA ILE A 103 10.11 1.29 -6.12
C ILE A 103 11.01 0.05 -6.14
N THR A 104 11.92 -0.07 -7.12
CA THR A 104 12.79 -1.26 -7.22
C THR A 104 13.77 -1.40 -6.04
N GLU A 105 14.25 -0.29 -5.47
CA GLU A 105 15.04 -0.30 -4.24
C GLU A 105 14.25 -0.79 -3.04
N LEU A 106 12.97 -0.40 -2.94
CA LEU A 106 12.07 -0.87 -1.90
C LEU A 106 11.71 -2.35 -2.07
N CYS A 107 11.49 -2.82 -3.31
CA CYS A 107 11.30 -4.25 -3.59
C CYS A 107 12.50 -5.09 -3.13
N LYS A 108 13.74 -4.62 -3.36
CA LYS A 108 14.97 -5.27 -2.86
C LYS A 108 15.07 -5.29 -1.33
N ARG A 109 14.27 -4.49 -0.63
CA ARG A 109 14.15 -4.44 0.84
C ARG A 109 12.89 -5.17 1.35
N ASP A 110 12.34 -6.05 0.51
CA ASP A 110 11.13 -6.86 0.74
C ASP A 110 9.81 -6.08 0.88
N TYR A 111 9.76 -4.80 0.49
CA TYR A 111 8.46 -4.14 0.34
C TYR A 111 7.72 -4.76 -0.84
N HIS A 112 6.45 -5.09 -0.64
CA HIS A 112 5.68 -5.83 -1.62
C HIS A 112 4.31 -5.25 -1.90
N THR A 113 3.78 -4.39 -1.03
CA THR A 113 2.47 -3.76 -1.23
C THR A 113 2.62 -2.27 -1.46
N PHE A 114 2.01 -1.75 -2.52
CA PHE A 114 2.08 -0.35 -2.87
C PHE A 114 0.67 0.26 -2.95
N LEU A 115 0.44 1.32 -2.17
CA LEU A 115 -0.83 2.03 -2.08
C LEU A 115 -0.75 3.33 -2.88
N SER A 116 -1.61 3.46 -3.90
CA SER A 116 -1.82 4.73 -4.61
C SER A 116 -3.20 5.29 -4.29
N GLY A 117 -3.28 6.58 -4.03
CA GLY A 117 -4.56 7.27 -3.89
C GLY A 117 -5.17 7.77 -5.19
N MET A 118 -4.53 7.44 -6.33
CA MET A 118 -5.06 7.66 -7.68
C MET A 118 -5.42 9.12 -8.03
N ALA A 119 -4.83 10.08 -7.32
CA ALA A 119 -4.88 11.49 -7.67
C ALA A 119 -4.18 11.74 -9.02
N ASN A 120 -4.71 12.61 -9.90
CA ASN A 120 -3.97 13.02 -11.09
C ASN A 120 -2.58 13.60 -10.71
N GLY A 121 -1.60 13.46 -11.60
CA GLY A 121 -0.20 13.77 -11.29
C GLY A 121 0.53 12.58 -10.68
N PHE A 122 1.23 12.81 -9.56
CA PHE A 122 2.19 11.86 -9.03
C PHE A 122 1.61 10.49 -8.68
N ASP A 123 0.42 10.44 -8.06
CA ASP A 123 -0.19 9.16 -7.67
C ASP A 123 -0.48 8.26 -8.89
N LEU A 124 -0.82 8.83 -10.05
CA LEU A 124 -0.97 8.06 -11.31
C LEU A 124 0.38 7.57 -11.84
N ILE A 125 1.40 8.44 -11.86
CA ILE A 125 2.75 8.06 -12.30
C ILE A 125 3.28 6.92 -11.43
N ALA A 126 3.19 7.05 -10.10
CA ALA A 126 3.67 6.04 -9.18
C ALA A 126 2.93 4.70 -9.36
N ALA A 127 1.62 4.73 -9.59
CA ALA A 127 0.85 3.51 -9.86
C ALA A 127 1.24 2.83 -11.18
N GLU A 128 1.47 3.60 -12.24
CA GLU A 128 2.01 3.08 -13.51
C GLU A 128 3.38 2.45 -13.31
N GLU A 129 4.26 3.08 -12.52
CA GLU A 129 5.59 2.54 -12.26
C GLU A 129 5.58 1.29 -11.36
N VAL A 130 4.59 1.13 -10.47
CA VAL A 130 4.38 -0.16 -9.77
C VAL A 130 4.00 -1.24 -10.78
N LEU A 131 3.08 -0.97 -11.71
CA LEU A 131 2.71 -1.94 -12.76
C LEU A 131 3.90 -2.30 -13.65
N ASN A 132 4.77 -1.34 -13.96
CA ASN A 132 6.02 -1.61 -14.65
C ASN A 132 6.96 -2.47 -13.82
N ALA A 133 7.17 -2.15 -12.54
CA ALA A 133 8.04 -2.90 -11.64
C ALA A 133 7.54 -4.35 -11.44
N LYS A 134 6.23 -4.58 -11.47
CA LYS A 134 5.62 -5.91 -11.35
C LYS A 134 6.05 -6.87 -12.46
N LYS A 135 6.48 -6.36 -13.63
CA LYS A 135 7.08 -7.19 -14.70
C LYS A 135 8.39 -7.85 -14.25
N THR A 136 9.13 -7.21 -13.36
CA THR A 136 10.39 -7.73 -12.78
C THR A 136 10.15 -8.38 -11.41
N PHE A 137 9.21 -7.87 -10.63
CA PHE A 137 8.85 -8.33 -9.29
C PHE A 137 7.38 -8.80 -9.27
N PRO A 138 7.05 -9.97 -9.85
CA PRO A 138 5.65 -10.40 -10.04
C PRO A 138 4.88 -10.62 -8.74
N TYR A 139 5.58 -10.70 -7.60
CA TYR A 139 4.98 -10.85 -6.28
C TYR A 139 4.42 -9.54 -5.69
N ILE A 140 4.78 -8.37 -6.23
CA ILE A 140 4.32 -7.09 -5.68
C ILE A 140 2.88 -6.81 -6.07
N GLN A 141 2.24 -5.97 -5.25
CA GLN A 141 0.84 -5.60 -5.40
C GLN A 141 0.64 -4.10 -5.54
N LEU A 142 -0.26 -3.72 -6.43
CA LEU A 142 -0.82 -2.37 -6.49
C LEU A 142 -2.23 -2.37 -5.89
N LYS A 143 -2.43 -1.56 -4.85
CA LYS A 143 -3.76 -1.28 -4.29
C LYS A 143 -4.14 0.18 -4.54
N CYS A 144 -5.29 0.38 -5.18
CA CYS A 144 -5.83 1.69 -5.49
C CYS A 144 -6.85 2.11 -4.43
N VAL A 145 -6.55 3.18 -3.69
CA VAL A 145 -7.42 3.71 -2.63
C VAL A 145 -8.16 4.94 -3.12
N LEU A 146 -9.46 4.79 -3.39
CA LEU A 146 -10.32 5.83 -3.92
C LEU A 146 -11.09 6.52 -2.79
N PRO A 147 -11.07 7.86 -2.70
CA PRO A 147 -11.84 8.57 -1.70
C PRO A 147 -13.33 8.54 -1.98
N PHE A 148 -13.76 8.51 -3.26
CA PHE A 148 -15.16 8.41 -3.70
C PHE A 148 -15.23 8.00 -5.19
N LYS A 149 -16.42 7.60 -5.68
CA LYS A 149 -16.59 7.05 -7.03
C LYS A 149 -16.20 8.04 -8.14
N GLY A 150 -16.54 9.32 -7.99
CA GLY A 150 -16.30 10.38 -8.98
C GLY A 150 -14.92 11.06 -8.90
N GLN A 151 -13.90 10.46 -8.26
CA GLN A 151 -12.61 11.13 -8.07
C GLN A 151 -12.01 11.64 -9.41
N ALA A 152 -12.18 10.87 -10.49
CA ALA A 152 -11.61 11.16 -11.79
C ALA A 152 -12.50 12.05 -12.69
N ASP A 153 -13.68 12.49 -12.24
CA ASP A 153 -14.67 13.18 -13.10
C ASP A 153 -14.11 14.44 -13.77
N ARG A 154 -13.24 15.15 -13.05
CA ARG A 154 -12.61 16.41 -13.51
C ARG A 154 -11.23 16.21 -14.16
N TYR A 155 -10.78 14.96 -14.33
CA TYR A 155 -9.49 14.70 -14.97
C TYR A 155 -9.58 14.99 -16.48
N THR A 156 -8.42 15.29 -17.08
CA THR A 156 -8.30 15.34 -18.54
C THR A 156 -8.64 13.97 -19.14
N GLN A 157 -9.01 13.94 -20.42
CA GLN A 157 -9.33 12.66 -21.09
C GLN A 157 -8.14 11.68 -21.05
N ALA A 158 -6.91 12.18 -21.22
CA ALA A 158 -5.69 11.39 -21.12
C ALA A 158 -5.51 10.81 -19.71
N ASP A 159 -5.68 11.62 -18.66
CA ASP A 159 -5.57 11.11 -17.28
C ASP A 159 -6.71 10.16 -16.89
N LYS A 160 -7.92 10.32 -17.44
CA LYS A 160 -9.01 9.35 -17.27
C LYS A 160 -8.66 8.00 -17.90
N GLN A 161 -8.06 8.00 -19.09
CA GLN A 161 -7.59 6.77 -19.74
C GLN A 161 -6.52 6.07 -18.90
N ARG A 162 -5.51 6.82 -18.42
CA ARG A 162 -4.49 6.30 -17.50
C ARG A 162 -5.09 5.72 -16.22
N TYR A 163 -5.96 6.49 -15.56
CA TYR A 163 -6.66 6.07 -14.35
C TYR A 163 -7.42 4.75 -14.53
N ASN A 164 -8.21 4.63 -15.61
CA ASN A 164 -8.96 3.40 -15.90
C ASN A 164 -8.05 2.22 -16.25
N ALA A 165 -6.98 2.45 -17.02
CA ALA A 165 -6.02 1.41 -17.37
C ALA A 165 -5.29 0.87 -16.12
N ILE A 166 -5.00 1.73 -15.15
CA ILE A 166 -4.41 1.33 -13.86
C ILE A 166 -5.42 0.52 -13.05
N LEU A 167 -6.66 1.00 -12.91
CA LEU A 167 -7.70 0.27 -12.16
C LEU A 167 -7.97 -1.13 -12.72
N ALA A 168 -7.92 -1.30 -14.04
CA ALA A 168 -8.09 -2.60 -14.69
C ALA A 168 -6.97 -3.61 -14.38
N GLN A 169 -5.82 -3.14 -13.91
CA GLN A 169 -4.63 -3.96 -13.62
C GLN A 169 -4.29 -4.01 -12.12
N ALA A 170 -4.98 -3.23 -11.28
CA ALA A 170 -4.76 -3.19 -9.84
C ALA A 170 -5.15 -4.52 -9.20
N ASP A 171 -4.39 -4.93 -8.18
CA ASP A 171 -4.67 -6.15 -7.42
C ASP A 171 -5.86 -5.97 -6.48
N GLU A 172 -6.08 -4.73 -6.01
CA GLU A 172 -7.21 -4.38 -5.17
C GLU A 172 -7.63 -2.92 -5.41
N VAL A 173 -8.94 -2.69 -5.45
CA VAL A 173 -9.51 -1.33 -5.48
C VAL A 173 -10.37 -1.14 -4.23
N ILE A 174 -9.97 -0.18 -3.40
CA ILE A 174 -10.58 0.14 -2.12
C ILE A 174 -11.31 1.47 -2.27
N LEU A 175 -12.64 1.43 -2.18
CA LEU A 175 -13.49 2.63 -2.15
C LEU A 175 -13.84 2.98 -0.70
N LEU A 176 -13.42 4.15 -0.23
CA LEU A 176 -13.63 4.54 1.18
C LEU A 176 -15.03 5.07 1.48
N GLN A 177 -15.70 5.68 0.51
CA GLN A 177 -17.08 6.14 0.59
C GLN A 177 -17.64 6.27 -0.83
N ASP A 178 -18.97 6.26 -0.98
CA ASP A 178 -19.60 6.36 -2.30
C ASP A 178 -19.52 7.79 -2.87
N GLU A 179 -19.93 8.77 -2.05
CA GLU A 179 -20.14 10.16 -2.46
C GLU A 179 -19.02 11.10 -1.99
N TYR A 180 -18.93 12.27 -2.63
CA TYR A 180 -17.98 13.32 -2.22
C TYR A 180 -18.29 13.88 -0.81
N SER A 181 -17.25 14.25 -0.08
CA SER A 181 -17.35 15.12 1.11
C SER A 181 -16.08 15.95 1.25
N ASP A 182 -16.16 17.10 1.92
CA ASP A 182 -15.02 18.03 2.07
C ASP A 182 -13.75 17.36 2.64
N ARG A 183 -13.91 16.29 3.44
CA ARG A 183 -12.81 15.58 4.09
C ARG A 183 -12.41 14.27 3.41
N CYS A 184 -13.05 13.85 2.31
CA CYS A 184 -12.81 12.52 1.71
C CYS A 184 -11.36 12.32 1.28
N PHE A 185 -10.71 13.34 0.71
CA PHE A 185 -9.31 13.27 0.33
C PHE A 185 -8.36 13.17 1.54
N LEU A 186 -8.65 13.89 2.63
CA LEU A 186 -7.86 13.79 3.87
C LEU A 186 -8.02 12.42 4.53
N ARG A 187 -9.25 11.87 4.55
CA ARG A 187 -9.52 10.51 5.00
C ARG A 187 -8.75 9.48 4.18
N ARG A 188 -8.72 9.63 2.86
CA ARG A 188 -7.89 8.81 1.98
C ARG A 188 -6.41 8.91 2.32
N ASN A 189 -5.89 10.11 2.53
CA ASN A 189 -4.47 10.28 2.88
C ASN A 189 -4.14 9.64 4.23
N ASN A 190 -5.02 9.77 5.22
CA ASN A 190 -4.85 9.08 6.51
C ASN A 190 -4.89 7.56 6.32
N TYR A 191 -5.83 7.03 5.53
CA TYR A 191 -5.88 5.59 5.22
C TYR A 191 -4.57 5.09 4.61
N LEU A 192 -3.99 5.83 3.65
CA LEU A 192 -2.70 5.47 3.05
C LEU A 192 -1.59 5.37 4.11
N LEU A 193 -1.50 6.34 5.02
CA LEU A 193 -0.49 6.37 6.07
C LEU A 193 -0.72 5.32 7.16
N ASP A 194 -1.97 5.14 7.58
CA ASP A 194 -2.34 4.19 8.63
C ASP A 194 -2.09 2.74 8.18
N ASN A 195 -2.12 2.48 6.86
CA ASN A 195 -1.88 1.17 6.25
C ASN A 195 -0.50 1.02 5.57
N SER A 196 0.45 1.92 5.82
CA SER A 196 1.82 1.80 5.30
C SER A 196 2.88 2.07 6.36
N ALA A 197 4.08 1.54 6.12
CA ALA A 197 5.27 1.79 6.94
C ALA A 197 6.30 2.69 6.24
N TYR A 198 6.12 2.93 4.93
CA TYR A 198 6.98 3.79 4.13
C TYR A 198 6.17 4.72 3.22
N LEU A 199 6.64 5.95 3.04
CA LEU A 199 6.07 6.93 2.13
C LEU A 199 7.07 7.31 1.04
N VAL A 200 6.71 7.13 -0.22
CA VAL A 200 7.42 7.74 -1.35
C VAL A 200 6.64 8.98 -1.77
N VAL A 201 7.30 10.14 -1.72
CA VAL A 201 6.66 11.44 -1.91
C VAL A 201 7.30 12.23 -3.04
N PHE A 202 6.49 12.92 -3.83
CA PHE A 202 6.98 14.02 -4.68
C PHE A 202 6.59 15.35 -4.03
N TYR A 203 7.55 16.02 -3.38
CA TYR A 203 7.30 17.25 -2.63
C TYR A 203 8.36 18.33 -2.92
N ASP A 204 7.89 19.48 -3.41
CA ASP A 204 8.68 20.64 -3.82
C ASP A 204 8.99 21.64 -2.67
N SER A 205 8.88 21.20 -1.41
CA SER A 205 9.11 22.03 -0.20
C SER A 205 8.10 23.15 0.07
N THR A 206 7.00 23.24 -0.67
CA THR A 206 5.97 24.24 -0.37
C THR A 206 5.01 23.78 0.72
N PRO A 207 4.82 24.55 1.80
CA PRO A 207 4.14 24.09 3.02
C PRO A 207 2.61 23.99 2.91
N THR A 208 2.03 24.03 1.71
CA THR A 208 0.58 24.05 1.49
C THR A 208 0.11 22.91 0.57
N GLY A 209 -1.13 22.47 0.79
CA GLY A 209 -1.81 21.47 -0.03
C GLY A 209 -1.77 20.06 0.55
N GLY A 210 -2.42 19.13 -0.17
CA GLY A 210 -2.61 17.74 0.27
C GLY A 210 -1.30 16.99 0.53
N THR A 211 -0.27 17.20 -0.30
CA THR A 211 1.04 16.55 -0.13
C THR A 211 1.78 17.03 1.12
N ALA A 212 1.75 18.33 1.40
CA ALA A 212 2.32 18.90 2.64
C ALA A 212 1.60 18.36 3.88
N TYR A 213 0.26 18.25 3.81
CA TYR A 213 -0.55 17.59 4.84
C TYR A 213 -0.09 16.15 5.07
N THR A 214 0.02 15.34 4.00
CA THR A 214 0.40 13.93 4.11
C THR A 214 1.81 13.76 4.68
N LEU A 215 2.80 14.53 4.20
CA LEU A 215 4.17 14.43 4.69
C LEU A 215 4.28 14.81 6.18
N ARG A 216 3.60 15.88 6.61
CA ARG A 216 3.54 16.26 8.02
C ARG A 216 2.95 15.14 8.89
N HIS A 217 1.83 14.55 8.47
CA HIS A 217 1.19 13.46 9.20
C HIS A 217 1.99 12.15 9.18
N ALA A 218 2.82 11.92 8.15
CA ALA A 218 3.76 10.81 8.11
C ALA A 218 4.88 10.99 9.16
N ILE A 219 5.42 12.21 9.29
CA ILE A 219 6.42 12.56 10.30
C ILE A 219 5.85 12.37 11.71
N GLU A 220 4.64 12.85 11.98
CA GLU A 220 3.94 12.66 13.26
C GLU A 220 3.78 11.17 13.63
N ARG A 221 3.54 10.31 12.61
CA ARG A 221 3.43 8.84 12.75
C ARG A 221 4.77 8.11 12.76
N LYS A 222 5.89 8.83 12.61
CA LYS A 222 7.24 8.26 12.47
C LYS A 222 7.38 7.28 11.28
N ILE A 223 6.62 7.53 10.21
CA ILE A 223 6.71 6.77 8.96
C ILE A 223 7.98 7.20 8.24
N GLN A 224 8.79 6.23 7.80
CA GLN A 224 9.97 6.50 6.99
C GLN A 224 9.54 7.02 5.61
N PHE A 225 10.30 7.95 5.03
CA PHE A 225 9.96 8.49 3.71
C PHE A 225 11.17 8.79 2.85
N GLN A 226 10.94 8.80 1.53
CA GLN A 226 11.88 9.25 0.51
C GLN A 226 11.20 10.28 -0.39
N ASN A 227 11.86 11.42 -0.64
CA ASN A 227 11.37 12.44 -1.55
C ASN A 227 12.05 12.32 -2.92
N VAL A 228 11.31 11.94 -3.96
CA VAL A 228 11.84 11.76 -5.31
C VAL A 228 11.96 13.06 -6.11
N CYS A 229 11.49 14.20 -5.56
CA CYS A 229 11.55 15.49 -6.26
C CYS A 229 12.99 16.00 -6.56
N TYR A 230 13.97 15.56 -5.77
CA TYR A 230 15.34 16.09 -5.78
C TYR A 230 16.42 15.03 -6.11
N ASN A 231 16.05 13.84 -6.58
CA ASN A 231 16.95 12.69 -6.70
C ASN A 231 18.06 12.78 -7.78
N ARG A 232 18.40 13.97 -8.27
CA ARG A 232 19.57 14.17 -9.13
C ARG A 232 20.81 14.40 -8.28
N LYS A 233 21.54 13.32 -8.00
CA LYS A 233 22.98 13.38 -7.71
C LYS A 233 23.75 13.00 -8.97
#